data_AF-A0A1W9RSG4-F1
#
_entry.id   AF-A0A1W9RSG4-F1
#
_cell.length_a   1.000
_cell.length_b   1.000
_cell.length_c   1.000
_cell.angle_alpha   90.00
_cell.angle_beta   90.00
_cell.angle_gamma   90.00
#
_symmetry.space_group_name_H-M   'P 1'
#
loop_
_entity.id
_entity.type
_entity.pdbx_description
1 polymer ?
#
loop_
_entity_poly.entity_id
_entity_poly.type
_entity_poly.pdbx_seq_one_letter_code
_entity_poly.pdbx_strand_id
1 'polypeptide(L)'
;MPIALLEALSYGLPVLVSDIPQNREIPLPKFRFFKPGNIDQLAKKMVELFKLGISEEEKERMKIVLLRDYNWDKIAQDTFEVYKSVMGKPA
;
A
#
# COMPACT_ATOMS: atom_id res chain seq x y z
N MET A 1 1.11 -8.93 -2.01
CA MET A 1 1.52 -7.56 -2.38
C MET A 1 0.59 -6.96 -3.45
N PRO A 2 -0.25 -5.98 -3.09
CA PRO A 2 -1.13 -5.27 -4.02
C PRO A 2 -0.39 -4.11 -4.73
N ILE A 3 0.17 -4.35 -5.93
CA ILE A 3 0.98 -3.36 -6.66
C ILE A 3 0.20 -2.08 -6.97
N ALA A 4 -1.03 -2.20 -7.50
CA ALA A 4 -1.86 -1.04 -7.83
C ALA A 4 -2.18 -0.14 -6.61
N LEU A 5 -2.24 -0.72 -5.42
CA LEU A 5 -2.44 0.03 -4.18
C LEU A 5 -1.18 0.82 -3.82
N LEU A 6 0.01 0.20 -3.93
CA LEU A 6 1.29 0.89 -3.70
C LEU A 6 1.49 2.05 -4.68
N GLU A 7 1.14 1.85 -5.96
CA GLU A 7 1.18 2.91 -6.97
C GLU A 7 0.25 4.06 -6.60
N ALA A 8 -1.03 3.80 -6.31
CA ALA A 8 -1.97 4.86 -5.95
C ALA A 8 -1.51 5.67 -4.72
N LEU A 9 -0.95 4.98 -3.72
CA LEU A 9 -0.39 5.63 -2.53
C LEU A 9 0.86 6.46 -2.84
N SER A 10 1.71 6.06 -3.79
CA SER A 10 2.93 6.81 -4.15
C SER A 10 2.62 8.14 -4.83
N TYR A 11 1.49 8.21 -5.52
CA TYR A 11 0.92 9.44 -6.08
C TYR A 11 0.09 10.24 -5.07
N GLY A 12 -0.01 9.80 -3.81
CA GLY A 12 -0.76 10.49 -2.76
C GLY A 12 -2.28 10.56 -3.04
N LEU A 13 -2.83 9.53 -3.70
CA LEU A 13 -4.25 9.48 -4.05
C LEU A 13 -5.11 8.92 -2.90
N PRO A 14 -6.37 9.39 -2.75
CA PRO A 14 -7.30 8.78 -1.82
C PRO A 14 -7.69 7.37 -2.29
N VAL A 15 -7.29 6.34 -1.54
CA VAL A 15 -7.63 4.95 -1.84
C VAL A 15 -8.89 4.48 -1.10
N LEU A 16 -9.63 3.54 -1.69
CA LEU A 16 -10.66 2.76 -1.03
C LEU A 16 -10.51 1.32 -1.52
N VAL A 17 -10.22 0.39 -0.61
CA VAL A 17 -9.77 -0.96 -0.98
C VAL A 17 -10.61 -2.04 -0.33
N SER A 18 -10.68 -3.19 -0.98
CA SER A 18 -11.41 -4.33 -0.45
C SER A 18 -10.71 -4.87 0.80
N ASP A 19 -11.51 -5.30 1.76
CA ASP A 19 -11.05 -5.84 3.04
C ASP A 19 -10.61 -7.31 2.89
N ILE A 20 -9.47 -7.50 2.23
CA ILE A 20 -8.82 -8.79 1.96
C ILE A 20 -7.43 -8.84 2.60
N PRO A 21 -6.88 -10.04 2.90
CA PRO A 21 -5.59 -10.17 3.59
C PRO A 21 -4.46 -9.36 2.97
N GLN A 22 -4.36 -9.36 1.64
CA GLN A 22 -3.28 -8.69 0.91
C GLN A 22 -3.32 -7.16 1.04
N ASN A 23 -4.51 -6.55 1.13
CA ASN A 23 -4.65 -5.11 1.31
C ASN A 23 -4.42 -4.69 2.78
N ARG A 24 -4.62 -5.61 3.73
CA ARG A 24 -4.37 -5.38 5.16
C ARG A 24 -2.89 -5.39 5.53
N GLU A 25 -2.03 -5.93 4.66
CA GLU A 25 -0.56 -5.85 4.81
C GLU A 25 -0.08 -4.39 4.81
N ILE A 26 -0.84 -3.47 4.19
CA ILE A 26 -0.55 -2.05 4.20
C ILE A 26 -1.34 -1.39 5.35
N PRO A 27 -0.67 -0.66 6.26
CA PRO A 27 -1.29 -0.10 7.46
C PRO A 27 -2.15 1.14 7.14
N LEU A 28 -3.31 0.91 6.54
CA LEU A 28 -4.30 1.96 6.24
C LEU A 28 -5.31 2.12 7.40
N PRO A 29 -5.89 3.33 7.58
CA PRO A 29 -7.01 3.52 8.48
C PRO A 29 -8.21 2.63 8.12
N LYS A 30 -8.95 2.14 9.13
CA LYS A 30 -10.11 1.24 8.93
C LYS A 30 -11.17 1.80 7.96
N PHE A 31 -11.33 3.12 7.88
CA PHE A 31 -12.31 3.74 7.01
C PHE A 31 -11.97 3.57 5.51
N ARG A 32 -10.72 3.26 5.16
CA ARG A 32 -10.22 2.98 3.80
C ARG A 32 -10.59 1.58 3.28
N PHE A 33 -11.26 0.75 4.08
CA PHE A 33 -11.63 -0.62 3.71
C PHE A 33 -13.13 -0.79 3.50
N PHE A 34 -13.55 -1.64 2.55
CA PHE A 34 -14.93 -2.09 2.39
C PHE A 34 -15.00 -3.62 2.26
N LYS A 35 -16.11 -4.23 2.66
CA LYS A 35 -16.29 -5.68 2.57
C LYS A 35 -16.35 -6.11 1.09
N PRO A 36 -15.55 -7.08 0.64
CA PRO A 36 -15.63 -7.60 -0.72
C PRO A 36 -17.05 -8.05 -1.08
N GLY A 37 -17.51 -7.68 -2.27
CA GLY A 37 -18.86 -8.00 -2.75
C GLY A 37 -20.00 -7.15 -2.17
N ASN A 38 -19.74 -6.26 -1.20
CA ASN A 38 -20.75 -5.35 -0.66
C ASN A 38 -20.79 -4.05 -1.49
N ILE A 39 -21.61 -4.05 -2.54
CA ILE A 39 -21.75 -2.93 -3.48
C ILE A 39 -22.30 -1.68 -2.80
N ASP A 40 -23.30 -1.82 -1.92
CA ASP A 40 -23.91 -0.68 -1.22
C ASP A 40 -22.90 0.03 -0.32
N GLN A 41 -22.08 -0.73 0.41
CA GLN A 41 -21.01 -0.17 1.24
C GLN A 41 -19.95 0.52 0.39
N LEU A 42 -19.56 -0.08 -0.74
CA LEU A 42 -18.60 0.51 -1.67
C LEU A 42 -19.11 1.86 -2.19
N ALA A 43 -20.34 1.89 -2.73
CA ALA A 43 -20.95 3.10 -3.27
C ALA A 43 -21.06 4.22 -2.22
N LYS A 44 -21.53 3.89 -1.02
CA LYS A 44 -21.62 4.85 0.10
C LYS A 44 -20.26 5.43 0.46
N LYS A 45 -19.24 4.57 0.63
CA LYS A 45 -17.90 5.01 0.99
C LYS A 45 -17.21 5.83 -0.09
N MET A 46 -17.43 5.52 -1.36
CA MET A 46 -16.92 6.33 -2.47
C MET A 46 -17.43 7.77 -2.39
N VAL A 47 -18.73 7.96 -2.14
CA VAL A 47 -19.33 9.30 -2.00
C VAL A 47 -18.81 10.02 -0.75
N GLU A 48 -18.72 9.32 0.39
CA GLU A 48 -18.19 9.88 1.64
C GLU A 48 -16.74 10.36 1.49
N LEU A 49 -15.88 9.52 0.92
CA LEU A 49 -14.46 9.84 0.72
C LEU A 49 -14.25 10.93 -0.34
N PHE A 50 -15.06 10.94 -1.40
CA PHE A 50 -15.00 12.00 -2.39
C PHE A 50 -15.30 13.37 -1.77
N LYS A 51 -16.31 13.45 -0.88
CA LYS A 51 -16.66 14.68 -0.16
C LYS A 51 -15.62 15.08 0.88
N LEU A 52 -15.04 14.10 1.58
CA LEU A 52 -14.01 14.35 2.59
C LEU A 52 -12.69 14.82 1.96
N GLY A 53 -12.38 14.32 0.77
CA GLY A 53 -11.09 14.53 0.12
C GLY A 53 -9.96 13.75 0.80
N ILE A 54 -8.74 14.23 0.63
CA ILE A 54 -7.55 13.71 1.29
C ILE A 54 -6.76 14.86 1.91
N SER A 55 -6.39 14.74 3.18
CA SER A 55 -5.58 15.75 3.85
C SER A 55 -4.10 15.58 3.50
N GLU A 56 -3.35 16.68 3.54
CA GLU A 56 -1.89 16.63 3.37
C GLU A 56 -1.21 15.74 4.42
N GLU A 57 -1.73 15.73 5.64
CA GLU A 57 -1.26 14.86 6.71
C GLU A 57 -1.44 13.37 6.37
N GLU A 58 -2.55 13.01 5.72
CA GLU A 58 -2.78 11.64 5.27
C GLU A 58 -1.84 11.25 4.13
N LYS A 59 -1.63 12.14 3.16
CA LYS A 59 -0.66 11.91 2.06
C LYS A 59 0.74 11.67 2.62
N GLU A 60 1.18 12.51 3.55
CA GLU A 60 2.53 12.40 4.11
C GLU A 60 2.71 11.09 4.90
N ARG A 61 1.71 10.69 5.70
CA ARG A 61 1.73 9.38 6.39
C ARG A 61 1.86 8.21 5.42
N MET A 62 1.10 8.23 4.32
CA MET A 62 1.16 7.18 3.30
C MET A 62 2.54 7.13 2.64
N LYS A 63 3.10 8.29 2.30
CA LYS A 63 4.45 8.40 1.72
C LYS A 63 5.53 7.86 2.65
N ILE A 64 5.46 8.18 3.94
CA ILE A 64 6.40 7.66 4.96
C ILE A 64 6.36 6.13 5.01
N VAL A 65 5.16 5.54 5.04
CA VAL A 65 4.98 4.08 5.05
C VAL A 65 5.60 3.45 3.79
N LEU A 66 5.36 4.01 2.61
CA LEU A 66 5.93 3.52 1.35
C LEU A 66 7.46 3.58 1.33
N LEU A 67 8.05 4.72 1.72
CA LEU A 67 9.50 4.90 1.73
C LEU A 67 10.20 4.01 2.77
N ARG A 68 9.51 3.67 3.87
CA ARG A 68 10.07 2.82 4.93
C ARG A 68 10.02 1.33 4.55
N ASP A 69 8.87 0.86 4.10
CA ASP A 69 8.57 -0.58 4.01
C ASP A 69 8.56 -1.11 2.57
N TYR A 70 8.39 -0.23 1.57
CA TYR A 70 8.18 -0.60 0.16
C TYR A 70 9.15 0.13 -0.79
N ASN A 71 10.32 0.53 -0.30
CA ASN A 71 11.36 1.18 -1.10
C ASN A 71 12.02 0.17 -2.05
N TRP A 72 11.92 0.42 -3.37
CA TRP A 72 12.47 -0.47 -4.40
C TRP A 72 13.98 -0.67 -4.29
N ASP A 73 14.75 0.39 -4.11
CA ASP A 73 16.22 0.31 -4.07
C ASP A 73 16.68 -0.56 -2.90
N LYS A 74 16.05 -0.39 -1.74
CA LYS A 74 16.32 -1.22 -0.56
C LYS A 74 15.94 -2.68 -0.79
N ILE A 75 14.73 -2.93 -1.28
CA ILE A 75 14.25 -4.31 -1.51
C ILE A 75 15.11 -5.04 -2.54
N ALA A 76 15.51 -4.35 -3.61
CA ALA A 76 16.41 -4.91 -4.62
C ALA A 76 17.77 -5.26 -4.04
N GLN A 77 18.35 -4.37 -3.22
CA GLN A 77 19.61 -4.63 -2.53
C GLN A 77 19.52 -5.80 -1.54
N ASP A 78 18.47 -5.83 -0.71
CA ASP A 78 18.24 -6.91 0.26
C ASP A 78 18.09 -8.27 -0.46
N THR A 79 17.34 -8.27 -1.57
CA THR A 79 17.17 -9.46 -2.42
C THR A 79 18.52 -9.91 -3.01
N PHE A 80 19.35 -8.97 -3.48
CA PHE A 80 20.67 -9.26 -4.03
C PHE A 80 21.64 -9.85 -2.99
N GLU A 81 21.61 -9.36 -1.75
CA GLU A 81 22.42 -9.91 -0.67
C GLU A 81 22.02 -11.34 -0.30
N VAL A 82 20.72 -11.69 -0.38
CA VAL A 82 20.28 -13.10 -0.26
C VAL A 82 20.91 -13.97 -1.34
N TYR A 83 20.89 -13.54 -2.61
CA TYR A 83 21.53 -14.27 -3.70
C TYR A 83 23.03 -14.45 -3.48
N LYS A 84 23.75 -13.39 -3.07
CA LYS A 84 25.17 -13.50 -2.71
C LYS A 84 25.42 -14.49 -1.57
N SER A 85 24.55 -14.52 -0.56
CA SER A 85 24.73 -15.38 0.61
C SER A 85 24.72 -16.88 0.28
N VAL A 86 24.03 -17.27 -0.79
CA VAL A 86 23.90 -18.68 -1.23
C VAL A 86 24.81 -19.04 -2.41
N MET A 87 25.32 -18.05 -3.14
CA MET A 87 26.39 -18.27 -4.12
C MET A 87 27.72 -18.40 -3.37
N GLY A 88 28.14 -19.65 -3.12
CA GLY A 88 29.44 -19.93 -2.51
C GLY A 88 30.58 -19.17 -3.20
N LYS A 89 31.59 -18.75 -2.41
CA LYS A 89 32.78 -18.05 -2.94
C LYS A 89 33.31 -18.81 -4.17
N PRO A 90 33.54 -18.14 -5.31
CA PRO A 90 34.19 -18.79 -6.43
C PRO A 90 35.53 -19.36 -5.98
N ALA A 91 35.78 -20.61 -6.36
CA ALA A 91 37.04 -21.32 -6.11
C ALA A 91 38.23 -20.61 -6.77
#